data_AF-D9SEK7-F1
#
_entry.id   AF-D9SEK7-F1
#
_cell.length_a   1.000
_cell.length_b   1.000
_cell.length_c   1.000
_cell.angle_alpha   90.00
_cell.angle_beta   90.00
_cell.angle_gamma   90.00
#
_symmetry.space_group_name_H-M   'P 1'
#
loop_
_entity.id
_entity.type
_entity.pdbx_description
1 polymer ?
#
loop_
_entity_poly.entity_id
_entity_poly.type
_entity_poly.pdbx_seq_one_letter_code
_entity_poly.pdbx_strand_id
1 'polypeptide(L)'
;MNESRKPSFTVITGGKEELECKKHILFSTPEVLDQQEFESLCDSLDLRLADVEPLIARRLRCNAKDALERNLVLAIIDGDTDEYNRLSDVIGRRNSLSLKLISSS
;
A
#
# COMPACT_ATOMS: atom_id res chain seq x y z
N MET A 1 -33.48 32.56 -34.00
CA MET A 1 -32.25 32.35 -33.21
C MET A 1 -32.12 30.85 -33.00
N ASN A 2 -31.16 30.22 -33.67
CA ASN A 2 -30.93 28.77 -33.59
C ASN A 2 -29.96 28.49 -32.44
N GLU A 3 -30.49 28.15 -31.26
CA GLU A 3 -29.65 27.63 -30.18
C GLU A 3 -29.33 26.16 -30.46
N SER A 4 -28.13 25.94 -30.99
CA SER A 4 -27.55 24.61 -31.15
C SER A 4 -27.31 24.00 -29.78
N ARG A 5 -28.12 23.01 -29.41
CA ARG A 5 -27.84 22.11 -28.28
C ARG A 5 -26.57 21.34 -28.60
N LYS A 6 -25.43 21.78 -28.06
CA LYS A 6 -24.22 20.95 -28.01
C LYS A 6 -24.49 19.79 -27.05
N PRO A 7 -24.39 18.52 -27.46
CA PRO A 7 -24.29 17.44 -26.50
C PRO A 7 -22.96 17.63 -25.78
N SER A 8 -22.98 17.73 -24.45
CA SER A 8 -21.78 17.59 -23.65
C SER A 8 -21.26 16.18 -23.91
N PHE A 9 -20.12 16.07 -24.59
CA PHE A 9 -19.41 14.81 -24.67
C PHE A 9 -19.00 14.43 -23.25
N THR A 10 -19.73 13.51 -22.64
CA THR A 10 -19.28 12.83 -21.43
C THR A 10 -18.17 11.89 -21.86
N VAL A 11 -16.93 12.33 -21.66
CA VAL A 11 -15.75 11.48 -21.84
C VAL A 11 -15.85 10.36 -20.82
N ILE A 12 -16.17 9.15 -21.27
CA ILE A 12 -16.03 7.95 -20.46
C ILE A 12 -14.53 7.72 -20.35
N THR A 13 -13.91 8.22 -19.28
CA THR A 13 -12.54 7.86 -18.89
C THR A 13 -12.55 6.38 -18.51
N GLY A 14 -12.53 5.49 -19.50
CA GLY A 14 -12.68 4.06 -19.29
C GLY A 14 -11.73 3.28 -20.18
N GLY A 15 -11.04 2.31 -19.57
CA GLY A 15 -10.15 1.38 -20.25
C GLY A 15 -8.69 1.77 -20.13
N LYS A 16 -8.13 2.42 -21.16
CA LYS A 16 -6.68 2.61 -21.28
C LYS A 16 -6.13 3.73 -20.40
N GLU A 17 -6.77 4.89 -20.40
CA GLU A 17 -6.30 6.07 -19.64
C GLU A 17 -6.42 5.85 -18.13
N GLU A 18 -7.50 5.22 -17.69
CA GLU A 18 -7.69 4.83 -16.30
C GLU A 18 -6.62 3.83 -15.85
N LEU A 19 -6.32 2.82 -16.68
CA LEU A 19 -5.27 1.86 -16.38
C LEU A 19 -3.90 2.52 -16.29
N GLU A 20 -3.55 3.42 -17.22
CA GLU A 20 -2.27 4.14 -17.15
C GLU A 20 -2.17 5.06 -15.93
N CYS A 21 -3.27 5.71 -15.54
CA CYS A 21 -3.34 6.46 -14.29
C CYS A 21 -3.08 5.55 -13.06
N LYS A 22 -3.75 4.39 -13.01
CA LYS A 22 -3.58 3.41 -11.94
C LYS A 22 -2.16 2.84 -11.88
N LYS A 23 -1.53 2.55 -13.01
CA LYS A 23 -0.11 2.17 -13.07
C LYS A 23 0.79 3.28 -12.52
N HIS A 24 0.53 4.53 -12.90
CA HIS A 24 1.29 5.66 -12.38
C HIS A 24 1.17 5.76 -10.86
N ILE A 25 -0.04 5.58 -10.31
CA ILE A 25 -0.27 5.54 -8.86
C ILE A 25 0.48 4.38 -8.21
N LEU A 26 0.43 3.17 -8.79
CA LEU A 26 1.11 1.99 -8.26
C LEU A 26 2.60 2.26 -8.01
N PHE A 27 3.30 2.88 -8.97
CA PHE A 27 4.73 3.14 -8.82
C PHE A 27 5.05 4.44 -8.06
N SER A 28 4.14 5.40 -8.03
CA SER A 28 4.42 6.74 -7.49
C SER A 28 3.88 6.97 -6.09
N THR A 29 2.72 6.40 -5.74
CA THR A 29 2.01 6.54 -4.46
C THR A 29 1.16 5.28 -4.20
N PRO A 30 1.77 4.09 -4.06
CA PRO A 30 1.05 2.83 -3.92
C PRO A 30 0.10 2.81 -2.72
N GLU A 31 0.36 3.59 -1.67
CA GLU A 31 -0.49 3.75 -0.47
C GLU A 31 -1.91 4.24 -0.74
N VAL A 32 -2.15 4.90 -1.88
CA VAL A 32 -3.46 5.47 -2.26
C VAL A 32 -4.41 4.41 -2.82
N LEU A 33 -3.88 3.33 -3.38
CA LEU A 33 -4.69 2.22 -3.90
C LEU A 33 -5.30 1.43 -2.74
N ASP A 34 -6.52 0.93 -2.90
CA ASP A 34 -7.02 -0.07 -1.97
C ASP A 34 -6.23 -1.39 -2.12
N GLN A 35 -6.45 -2.33 -1.21
CA GLN A 35 -5.71 -3.59 -1.22
C GLN A 35 -5.97 -4.42 -2.48
N GLN A 36 -7.24 -4.51 -2.90
CA GLN A 36 -7.64 -5.33 -4.02
C GLN A 36 -7.17 -4.73 -5.35
N GLU A 37 -7.22 -3.41 -5.49
CA GLU A 37 -6.68 -2.68 -6.64
C GLU A 37 -5.16 -2.85 -6.74
N PHE A 38 -4.44 -2.75 -5.64
CA PHE A 38 -3.00 -2.95 -5.60
C PHE A 38 -2.60 -4.36 -6.08
N GLU A 39 -3.21 -5.39 -5.50
CA GLU A 39 -2.95 -6.79 -5.86
C GLU A 39 -3.29 -7.05 -7.34
N SER A 40 -4.48 -6.62 -7.77
CA SER A 40 -4.92 -6.79 -9.17
C SER A 40 -3.97 -6.09 -10.15
N LEU A 41 -3.45 -4.92 -9.81
CA LEU A 41 -2.51 -4.19 -10.66
C LEU A 41 -1.15 -4.88 -10.72
N CYS A 42 -0.63 -5.37 -9.58
CA CYS A 42 0.62 -6.14 -9.56
C CYS A 42 0.51 -7.39 -10.44
N ASP A 43 -0.59 -8.15 -10.31
CA ASP A 43 -0.86 -9.34 -11.10
C ASP A 43 -1.00 -9.00 -12.60
N SER A 44 -1.73 -7.93 -12.92
CA SER A 44 -1.93 -7.51 -14.33
C SER A 44 -0.65 -7.08 -15.03
N LEU A 45 0.36 -6.65 -14.26
CA LEU A 45 1.65 -6.19 -14.74
C LEU A 45 2.72 -7.29 -14.71
N ASP A 46 2.38 -8.49 -14.20
CA ASP A 46 3.31 -9.61 -14.02
C ASP A 46 4.57 -9.20 -13.25
N LEU A 47 4.39 -8.41 -12.18
CA LEU A 47 5.51 -7.92 -11.38
C LEU A 47 6.16 -9.06 -10.61
N ARG A 48 7.50 -9.09 -10.60
CA ARG A 48 8.24 -10.06 -9.78
C ARG A 48 8.24 -9.59 -8.32
N LEU A 49 8.50 -10.53 -7.42
CA LEU A 49 8.59 -10.23 -5.98
C LEU A 49 9.50 -9.03 -5.67
N ALA A 50 10.68 -8.96 -6.29
CA ALA A 50 11.64 -7.85 -6.13
C ALA A 50 11.09 -6.48 -6.58
N ASP A 51 10.13 -6.46 -7.50
CA ASP A 51 9.48 -5.24 -7.98
C ASP A 51 8.31 -4.83 -7.05
N VAL A 52 7.67 -5.80 -6.39
CA VAL A 52 6.52 -5.61 -5.48
C VAL A 52 6.96 -5.28 -4.05
N GLU A 53 8.06 -5.84 -3.56
CA GLU A 53 8.60 -5.63 -2.21
C GLU A 53 8.74 -4.14 -1.82
N PRO A 54 9.37 -3.27 -2.65
CA PRO A 54 9.47 -1.84 -2.34
C PRO A 54 8.11 -1.15 -2.25
N LEU A 55 7.14 -1.59 -3.06
CA LEU A 55 5.78 -1.03 -3.07
C LEU A 55 5.03 -1.41 -1.80
N ILE A 56 5.14 -2.67 -1.35
CA ILE A 56 4.57 -3.15 -0.08
C ILE A 56 5.21 -2.40 1.09
N ALA A 57 6.54 -2.29 1.12
CA ALA A 57 7.25 -1.58 2.18
C ALA A 57 6.77 -0.12 2.29
N ARG A 58 6.56 0.54 1.14
CA ARG A 58 6.03 1.91 1.11
C ARG A 58 4.60 1.98 1.64
N ARG A 59 3.71 1.08 1.21
CA ARG A 59 2.33 1.00 1.74
C ARG A 59 2.31 0.81 3.25
N LEU A 60 3.13 -0.08 3.78
CA LEU A 60 3.24 -0.34 5.22
C LEU A 60 3.70 0.89 6.00
N ARG A 61 4.68 1.64 5.47
CA ARG A 61 5.17 2.89 6.09
C ARG A 61 4.05 3.93 6.26
N CYS A 62 3.14 4.04 5.29
CA CYS A 62 2.06 5.02 5.30
C CYS A 62 0.80 4.56 6.05
N ASN A 63 0.41 3.29 5.93
CA ASN A 63 -0.94 2.84 6.33
C ASN A 63 -0.98 2.04 7.65
N ALA A 64 0.16 1.54 8.14
CA ALA A 64 0.15 0.71 9.34
C ALA A 64 -0.10 1.55 10.61
N LYS A 65 -1.08 1.13 11.40
CA LYS A 65 -1.49 1.81 12.64
C LYS A 65 -0.59 1.50 13.83
N ASP A 66 -0.09 0.27 13.92
CA ASP A 66 0.84 -0.14 14.97
C ASP A 66 2.28 0.00 14.45
N ALA A 67 3.01 0.97 15.01
CA ALA A 67 4.40 1.22 14.65
C ALA A 67 5.33 0.02 14.93
N LEU A 68 5.03 -0.78 15.96
CA LEU A 68 5.82 -1.93 16.35
C LEU A 68 5.66 -3.07 15.34
N GLU A 69 4.42 -3.39 14.99
CA GLU A 69 4.11 -4.41 13.98
C GLU A 69 4.60 -3.97 12.58
N ARG A 70 4.41 -2.71 12.24
CA ARG A 70 4.97 -2.12 11.01
C ARG A 70 6.48 -2.31 10.92
N ASN A 71 7.20 -1.91 11.97
CA ASN A 71 8.66 -1.98 11.96
C ASN A 71 9.15 -3.43 11.94
N LEU A 72 8.44 -4.36 12.57
CA LEU A 72 8.77 -5.78 12.49
C LEU A 72 8.65 -6.29 11.05
N VAL A 73 7.55 -5.98 10.36
CA VAL A 73 7.35 -6.41 8.97
C VAL A 73 8.36 -5.74 8.04
N LEU A 74 8.70 -4.47 8.26
CA LEU A 74 9.75 -3.79 7.50
C LEU A 74 11.12 -4.43 7.70
N ALA A 75 11.48 -4.84 8.93
CA ALA A 75 12.73 -5.54 9.19
C ALA A 75 12.83 -6.86 8.41
N ILE A 76 11.70 -7.58 8.25
CA ILE A 76 11.64 -8.79 7.41
C ILE A 76 11.90 -8.45 5.94
N ILE A 77 11.23 -7.41 5.42
CA ILE A 77 11.38 -6.99 4.01
C ILE A 77 12.80 -6.48 3.73
N ASP A 78 13.37 -5.71 4.64
CA ASP A 78 14.70 -5.13 4.50
C ASP A 78 15.82 -6.16 4.79
N GLY A 79 15.47 -7.37 5.26
CA GLY A 79 16.42 -8.43 5.63
C GLY A 79 17.21 -8.15 6.93
N ASP A 80 16.75 -7.21 7.75
CA ASP A 80 17.39 -6.83 9.02
C ASP A 80 17.04 -7.85 10.12
N THR A 81 17.87 -8.88 10.22
CA THR A 81 17.66 -10.00 11.14
C THR A 81 17.80 -9.58 12.61
N ASP A 82 18.66 -8.60 12.91
CA ASP A 82 18.89 -8.12 14.27
C ASP A 82 17.69 -7.32 14.77
N GLU A 83 17.18 -6.38 13.96
CA GLU A 83 15.99 -5.60 14.30
C GLU A 83 14.74 -6.50 14.35
N TYR A 84 14.62 -7.48 13.45
CA TYR A 84 13.56 -8.47 13.50
C TYR A 84 13.55 -9.22 14.85
N ASN A 85 14.68 -9.79 15.26
CA ASN A 85 14.78 -10.54 16.51
C ASN A 85 14.42 -9.65 17.71
N ARG A 86 14.96 -8.43 17.74
CA ARG A 86 14.68 -7.46 18.80
C ARG A 86 13.20 -7.14 18.90
N LEU A 87 12.54 -6.82 17.78
CA LEU A 87 11.13 -6.46 17.75
C LEU A 87 10.21 -7.65 18.04
N SER A 88 10.57 -8.84 17.56
CA SER A 88 9.85 -10.09 17.82
C SER A 88 9.81 -10.40 19.33
N ASP A 89 10.94 -10.25 20.02
CA ASP A 89 11.02 -10.40 21.48
C ASP A 89 10.13 -9.41 22.23
N VAL A 90 10.11 -8.14 21.79
CA VAL A 90 9.27 -7.10 22.40
C VAL A 90 7.78 -7.42 22.20
N ILE A 91 7.37 -7.82 21.00
CA ILE A 91 6.00 -8.24 20.72
C ILE A 91 5.62 -9.49 21.53
N GLY A 92 6.51 -10.48 21.61
CA GLY A 92 6.32 -11.68 22.41
C GLY A 92 6.07 -11.36 23.89
N ARG A 93 6.89 -10.48 24.47
CA ARG A 93 6.70 -10.01 25.86
C ARG A 93 5.40 -9.23 26.04
N ARG A 94 5.08 -8.30 25.13
CA ARG A 94 3.81 -7.54 25.14
C ARG A 94 2.61 -8.48 25.20
N ASN A 95 2.57 -9.47 24.31
CA ASN A 95 1.47 -10.42 24.18
C ASN A 95 1.36 -11.30 25.44
N SER A 96 2.49 -11.75 25.99
CA SER A 96 2.51 -12.55 27.22
C SER A 96 1.96 -11.81 28.45
N LEU A 97 2.11 -10.48 28.47
CA LEU A 97 1.66 -9.62 29.57
C LEU A 97 0.26 -9.02 29.33
N SER A 98 -0.39 -9.35 28.21
CA SER A 98 -1.69 -8.77 27.78
C SER A 98 -1.70 -7.24 27.75
N LEU A 99 -0.53 -6.62 27.55
CA LEU A 99 -0.39 -5.17 27.54
C LEU A 99 -0.88 -4.60 26.21
N LYS A 100 -1.91 -3.76 26.26
CA LYS A 100 -2.33 -2.95 25.11
C LYS A 100 -1.60 -1.60 25.16
N LEU A 101 -0.92 -1.24 24.08
CA LEU A 101 -0.42 0.12 23.90
C LEU A 101 -1.63 1.06 23.81
N ILE A 102 -1.71 2.01 24.75
CA ILE A 102 -2.62 3.14 24.61
C ILE A 102 -2.03 3.99 23.47
N SER A 103 -2.60 3.88 22.28
CA SER A 103 -2.26 4.75 21.16
C SER A 103 -2.54 6.19 21.57
N SER A 104 -1.50 6.98 21.81
CA SER A 104 -1.65 8.44 21.87
C SER A 104 -1.89 8.92 20.44
N SER A 105 -3.10 9.42 20.19
CA SER A 105 -3.52 10.05 18.95
C SER A 105 -2.66 11.25 18.57
#